data_AF-A0A511WT31-F1
#
_entry.id   AF-A0A511WT31-F1
#
_cell.length_a   1.000
_cell.length_b   1.000
_cell.length_c   1.000
_cell.angle_alpha   90.00
_cell.angle_beta   90.00
_cell.angle_gamma   90.00
#
_symmetry.space_group_name_H-M   'P 1'
#
loop_
_entity.id
_entity.type
_entity.pdbx_description
1 polymer ?
#
loop_
_entity_poly.entity_id
_entity_poly.type
_entity_poly.pdbx_seq_one_letter_code
_entity_poly.pdbx_strand_id
1 'polypeptide(L)' 'MRAIKDQQLIFGRNEITNAEFRWFVGLESRKVAHKLLKEGCVNVIARGKYSKYILSDLG' A
#
# COMPACT_ATOMS: atom_id res chain seq x y z
N MET A 1 -8.64 -0.78 -6.31
CA MET A 1 -8.43 -0.60 -4.85
C MET A 1 -8.88 -1.78 -3.98
N ARG A 2 -9.60 -2.80 -4.50
CA ARG A 2 -10.05 -3.96 -3.70
C ARG A 2 -8.90 -4.76 -3.08
N ALA A 3 -7.86 -5.05 -3.86
CA ALA A 3 -6.65 -5.75 -3.42
C ALA A 3 -5.97 -5.15 -2.17
N ILE A 4 -5.87 -3.82 -2.06
CA ILE A 4 -5.21 -3.20 -0.90
C ILE A 4 -6.10 -3.33 0.35
N LYS A 5 -7.44 -3.22 0.19
CA LYS A 5 -8.40 -3.44 1.28
C LYS A 5 -8.40 -4.90 1.76
N ASP A 6 -8.34 -5.86 0.84
CA ASP A 6 -8.27 -7.29 1.15
C ASP A 6 -6.98 -7.61 1.93
N GLN A 7 -5.86 -7.01 1.54
CA GLN A 7 -4.60 -7.14 2.28
C GLN A 7 -4.70 -6.58 3.71
N GLN A 8 -5.31 -5.41 3.92
CA GLN A 8 -5.48 -4.84 5.26
C GLN A 8 -6.30 -5.74 6.19
N LEU A 9 -7.37 -6.35 5.67
CA LEU A 9 -8.21 -7.31 6.40
C LEU A 9 -7.41 -8.56 6.81
N ILE A 10 -6.54 -9.07 5.91
CA ILE A 10 -5.72 -10.25 6.19
C ILE A 10 -4.66 -9.97 7.26
N PHE A 11 -4.01 -8.81 7.21
CA PHE A 11 -2.90 -8.49 8.11
C PHE A 11 -3.32 -7.72 9.38
N GLY A 12 -4.57 -7.27 9.47
CA GLY A 12 -5.09 -6.50 10.61
C GLY A 12 -4.39 -5.15 10.81
N ARG A 13 -3.83 -4.57 9.74
CA ARG A 13 -3.04 -3.33 9.77
C ARG A 13 -3.49 -2.40 8.65
N ASN A 14 -3.61 -1.11 8.96
CA ASN A 14 -3.98 -0.07 7.99
C ASN A 14 -2.79 0.51 7.20
N GLU A 15 -1.59 -0.03 7.43
CA GLU A 15 -0.34 0.42 6.81
C GLU A 15 0.20 -0.63 5.86
N ILE A 16 0.68 -0.22 4.70
CA ILE A 16 1.31 -1.11 3.72
C ILE A 16 2.57 -0.47 3.15
N THR A 17 3.63 -1.25 2.95
CA THR A 17 4.83 -0.80 2.24
C THR A 17 4.73 -1.11 0.73
N ASN A 18 5.54 -0.42 -0.07
CA ASN A 18 5.63 -0.72 -1.51
C ASN A 18 6.00 -2.19 -1.79
N ALA A 19 6.86 -2.79 -0.97
CA ALA A 19 7.30 -4.17 -1.13
C ALA A 19 6.17 -5.16 -0.83
N GLU A 20 5.43 -4.95 0.25
CA GLU A 20 4.30 -5.80 0.63
C GLU A 20 3.17 -5.71 -0.40
N PHE A 21 2.88 -4.51 -0.90
CA PHE A 21 1.91 -4.33 -1.97
C PHE A 21 2.32 -5.10 -3.22
N ARG A 22 3.57 -4.95 -3.65
CA ARG A 22 4.11 -5.66 -4.82
C ARG A 22 4.00 -7.16 -4.69
N TRP A 23 4.36 -7.70 -3.53
CA TRP A 23 4.26 -9.12 -3.26
C TRP A 23 2.81 -9.59 -3.32
N PHE A 24 1.89 -8.85 -2.73
CA PHE A 24 0.47 -9.19 -2.71
C PHE A 24 -0.19 -9.17 -4.09
N VAL A 25 0.08 -8.15 -4.91
CA VAL A 25 -0.51 -8.03 -6.26
C VAL A 25 0.32 -8.66 -7.37
N GLY A 26 1.45 -9.28 -7.05
CA GLY A 26 2.36 -9.87 -8.05
C GLY A 26 3.03 -8.84 -8.98
N LEU A 27 3.31 -7.62 -8.50
CA LEU A 27 3.96 -6.57 -9.29
C LEU A 27 5.48 -6.58 -9.13
N GLU A 28 6.20 -6.79 -10.24
CA GLU A 28 7.66 -6.69 -10.26
C GLU A 28 8.16 -5.24 -10.23
N SER A 29 7.40 -4.30 -10.80
CA SER A 29 7.85 -2.92 -10.93
C SER A 29 7.60 -2.08 -9.67
N ARG A 30 8.68 -1.66 -9.02
CA ARG A 30 8.66 -0.70 -7.90
C ARG A 30 7.98 0.62 -8.26
N LYS A 31 8.25 1.14 -9.46
CA LYS A 31 7.71 2.43 -9.92
C LYS A 31 6.19 2.36 -10.13
N VAL A 32 5.72 1.28 -10.75
CA VAL A 32 4.27 1.06 -10.97
C VAL A 32 3.56 0.92 -9.64
N ALA A 33 4.07 0.07 -8.75
CA ALA A 33 3.53 -0.08 -7.40
C ALA A 33 3.49 1.24 -6.62
N HIS A 34 4.53 2.06 -6.74
CA HIS A 34 4.60 3.36 -6.07
C HIS A 34 3.52 4.32 -6.59
N LYS A 35 3.31 4.34 -7.91
CA LYS A 35 2.27 5.17 -8.53
C LYS A 35 0.87 4.75 -8.09
N LEU A 36 0.57 3.44 -8.10
CA LEU A 36 -0.71 2.89 -7.65
C LEU A 36 -0.99 3.20 -6.18
N LEU A 37 0.02 3.08 -5.32
CA LEU A 37 -0.11 3.43 -3.91
C LEU A 37 -0.29 4.94 -3.71
N LYS A 38 0.37 5.79 -4.51
CA LYS A 38 0.19 7.25 -4.43
C LYS A 38 -1.20 7.69 -4.90
N GLU A 39 -1.79 7.00 -5.87
CA GLU A 39 -3.14 7.28 -6.36
C GLU A 39 -4.22 6.71 -5.43
N GLY A 40 -3.95 5.59 -4.75
CA GLY A 40 -4.93 4.90 -3.91
C GLY A 40 -4.84 5.18 -2.41
N CYS A 41 -3.71 5.66 -1.89
CA CYS A 41 -3.49 5.87 -0.46
C CYS A 41 -3.43 7.37 -0.12
N VAL A 42 -3.99 7.73 1.04
CA VAL A 42 -4.13 9.15 1.45
C VAL A 42 -2.95 9.68 2.23
N ASN A 43 -2.18 8.82 2.89
CA ASN A 43 -1.00 9.26 3.63
C ASN A 43 0.22 8.38 3.39
N VAL A 44 1.34 9.04 3.11
CA VAL A 44 2.68 8.42 3.15
C VAL A 44 3.30 8.74 4.49
N ILE A 45 3.31 7.77 5.42
CA ILE A 45 4.07 7.89 6.66
C ILE A 45 5.49 7.42 6.38
N ALA A 46 6.42 8.36 6.24
CA ALA A 46 7.84 8.07 6.25
C ALA A 46 8.33 7.97 7.71
N ARG A 47 8.12 6.82 8.36
CA ARG A 47 8.76 6.49 9.65
C ARG A 47 9.87 5.46 9.40
N GLY A 48 11.11 5.93 9.23
CA GLY A 48 12.31 5.09 9.07
C GLY A 48 12.72 4.81 7.61
N LYS A 49 13.38 3.67 7.37
CA LYS A 49 14.03 3.32 6.09
C LYS A 49 13.07 3.07 4.93
N TYR A 50 11.77 2.94 5.18
CA TYR A 50 10.74 2.63 4.19
C TYR A 50 9.51 3.52 4.32
N SER A 51 8.98 3.96 3.17
CA SER A 51 7.69 4.64 3.09
C SER A 51 6.56 3.66 3.35
N LYS A 52 5.69 4.00 4.31
CA LYS A 52 4.43 3.30 4.56
C LYS A 52 3.28 4.10 3.99
N TYR A 53 2.28 3.41 3.44
CA TYR A 53 1.11 3.97 2.81
C TYR A 53 -0.12 3.59 3.64
N ILE A 54 -1.00 4.55 3.90
CA ILE A 54 -2.27 4.34 4.58
C ILE A 54 -3.39 4.56 3.57
N LEU A 55 -4.23 3.55 3.36
CA LEU A 55 -5.51 3.76 2.68
C LEU A 55 -6.36 4.67 3.56
N SER A 56 -6.84 5.78 3.00
CA SER A 56 -8.06 6.38 3.53
C SER A 56 -9.20 5.43 3.25
N ASP A 57 -10.05 5.21 4.26
CA ASP A 57 -11.45 4.91 4.00
C ASP A 57 -12.05 6.12 3.28
N LEU A 58 -11.86 6.19 1.96
CA LEU A 58 -12.85 6.84 1.12
C LEU A 58 -13.97 5.81 0.99
N GLY A 59 -15.04 6.09 1.75
CA GLY A 59 -16.32 5.40 1.65
C GLY A 59 -16.83 5.35 0.22
#